data_AF-A0A924KAH4-F1
#
_entry.id   AF-A0A924KAH4-F1
#
_cell.length_a   1.000
_cell.length_b   1.000
_cell.length_c   1.000
_cell.angle_alpha   90.00
_cell.angle_beta   90.00
_cell.angle_gamma   90.00
#
_symmetry.space_group_name_H-M   'P 1'
#
loop_
_entity.id
_entity.type
_entity.pdbx_description
1 polymer ?
#
loop_
_entity_poly.entity_id
_entity_poly.type
_entity_poly.pdbx_seq_one_letter_code
_entity_poly.pdbx_strand_id
1 'polypeptide(L)'
;EGYTAAGGTIVKELGLPFPQVEFQALLTEIAALKPDAVACFFAGGGAAKFIRDYAAAGLKGKIPLYGSGFLTEGVLDAAGPAADGIITTMHYSDSLDTPRNQKFRLEYAKAFRSQPDVYAVQGYDTGLLLVQGANAVKGDLASKAAVYKSMEGAVIDSPRGKWKMSPSHNPIQDIYIRQVENKENKVIGVAAKALADSGAGCKMA
;
A
#
# COMPACT_ATOMS: atom_id res chain seq x y z
N GLU A 1 -14.72 9.61 -1.75
CA GLU A 1 -15.54 10.12 -2.88
C GLU A 1 -16.21 9.00 -3.68
N GLY A 2 -15.47 7.98 -4.13
CA GLY A 2 -16.08 6.88 -4.92
C GLY A 2 -17.19 6.08 -4.21
N TYR A 3 -17.05 5.79 -2.91
CA TYR A 3 -18.01 4.93 -2.19
C TYR A 3 -19.42 5.53 -2.09
N THR A 4 -19.54 6.79 -1.67
CA THR A 4 -20.84 7.48 -1.56
C THR A 4 -21.42 7.82 -2.93
N ALA A 5 -20.58 8.19 -3.90
CA ALA A 5 -21.01 8.40 -5.29
C ALA A 5 -21.58 7.13 -5.94
N ALA A 6 -21.09 5.95 -5.54
CA ALA A 6 -21.62 4.65 -5.96
C ALA A 6 -22.86 4.19 -5.17
N GLY A 7 -23.43 5.05 -4.31
CA GLY A 7 -24.64 4.77 -3.52
C GLY A 7 -24.38 4.17 -2.14
N GLY A 8 -23.12 4.02 -1.72
CA GLY A 8 -22.77 3.59 -0.36
C GLY A 8 -23.07 4.67 0.68
N THR A 9 -23.26 4.25 1.94
CA THR A 9 -23.51 5.17 3.07
C THR A 9 -22.45 5.00 4.14
N ILE A 10 -21.84 6.10 4.57
CA ILE A 10 -20.92 6.10 5.72
C ILE A 10 -21.75 6.33 6.98
N VAL A 11 -21.97 5.26 7.75
CA VAL A 11 -22.79 5.31 8.96
C VAL A 11 -22.06 5.97 10.14
N LYS A 12 -20.72 5.90 10.16
CA LYS A 12 -19.88 6.48 11.20
C LYS A 12 -18.43 6.61 10.74
N GLU A 13 -17.77 7.69 11.15
CA GLU A 13 -16.32 7.84 11.09
C GLU A 13 -15.74 7.74 12.51
N LEU A 14 -14.71 6.92 12.67
CA LEU A 14 -14.06 6.65 13.95
C LEU A 14 -12.56 6.93 13.80
N GLY A 15 -11.99 7.67 14.75
CA GLY A 15 -10.59 8.06 14.75
C GLY A 15 -9.89 7.68 16.05
N LEU A 16 -8.60 7.35 15.94
CA LEU A 16 -7.71 7.18 17.09
C LEU A 16 -6.53 8.15 16.93
N PRO A 17 -6.20 8.97 17.95
CA PRO A 17 -5.07 9.88 17.86
C PRO A 17 -3.75 9.13 17.66
N PHE A 18 -2.95 9.55 16.68
CA PHE A 18 -1.64 8.95 16.44
C PHE A 18 -0.66 9.28 17.60
N PRO A 19 0.17 8.34 18.08
CA PRO A 19 0.34 6.94 17.67
C PRO A 19 -0.35 5.93 18.63
N GLN A 20 -1.49 6.28 19.23
CA GLN A 20 -2.18 5.40 20.18
C GLN A 20 -2.63 4.10 19.51
N VAL A 21 -2.77 3.05 20.33
CA VAL A 21 -3.12 1.69 19.85
C VAL A 21 -4.18 1.00 20.72
N GLU A 22 -4.94 1.75 21.52
CA GLU A 22 -6.06 1.22 22.30
C GLU A 22 -7.35 1.33 21.48
N PHE A 23 -7.76 0.21 20.89
CA PHE A 23 -8.84 0.14 19.90
C PHE A 23 -10.20 -0.27 20.50
N GLN A 24 -10.25 -0.65 21.76
CA GLN A 24 -11.39 -1.34 22.38
C GLN A 24 -12.68 -0.51 22.28
N ALA A 25 -12.61 0.80 22.53
CA ALA A 25 -13.75 1.70 22.36
C ALA A 25 -14.28 1.70 20.91
N LEU A 26 -13.38 1.75 19.93
CA LEU A 26 -13.75 1.71 18.51
C LEU A 26 -14.40 0.38 18.15
N LEU A 27 -13.85 -0.74 18.63
CA LEU A 27 -14.36 -2.08 18.37
C LEU A 27 -15.73 -2.31 19.01
N THR A 28 -15.96 -1.79 20.22
CA THR A 28 -17.28 -1.80 20.87
C THR A 28 -18.29 -0.99 20.06
N GLU A 29 -17.91 0.19 19.55
CA GLU A 29 -18.81 1.01 18.73
C GLU A 29 -19.13 0.33 17.38
N ILE A 30 -18.13 -0.26 16.71
CA ILE A 30 -18.33 -1.06 15.49
C ILE A 30 -19.31 -2.22 15.74
N ALA A 31 -19.12 -2.97 16.83
CA ALA A 31 -19.99 -4.08 17.20
C ALA A 31 -21.45 -3.64 17.44
N ALA A 32 -21.64 -2.47 18.05
CA ALA A 32 -22.95 -1.90 18.31
C ALA A 32 -23.65 -1.41 17.04
N LEU A 33 -22.91 -0.76 16.13
CA LEU A 33 -23.42 -0.23 14.87
C LEU A 33 -23.77 -1.33 13.86
N LYS A 34 -23.11 -2.49 13.93
CA LYS A 34 -23.30 -3.62 13.00
C LYS A 34 -23.26 -3.20 11.51
N PRO A 35 -22.22 -2.46 11.07
CA PRO A 35 -22.12 -2.09 9.66
C PRO A 35 -21.89 -3.30 8.77
N ASP A 36 -22.20 -3.17 7.48
CA ASP A 36 -21.93 -4.20 6.47
C ASP A 36 -20.43 -4.44 6.25
N ALA A 37 -19.60 -3.44 6.55
CA ALA A 37 -18.16 -3.48 6.40
C ALA A 37 -17.48 -2.41 7.25
N VAL A 38 -16.19 -2.62 7.54
CA VAL A 38 -15.29 -1.59 8.07
C VAL A 38 -14.23 -1.29 7.03
N ALA A 39 -13.99 -0.02 6.72
CA ALA A 39 -12.85 0.45 5.95
C ALA A 39 -11.83 1.10 6.89
N CYS A 40 -10.59 0.62 6.90
CA CYS A 40 -9.61 0.96 7.91
C CYS A 40 -8.26 1.41 7.32
N PHE A 41 -7.64 2.39 7.97
CA PHE A 41 -6.24 2.77 7.76
C PHE A 41 -5.50 2.74 9.09
N PHE A 42 -4.58 1.78 9.21
CA PHE A 42 -3.47 1.77 10.15
C PHE A 42 -2.25 1.21 9.42
N ALA A 43 -1.06 1.36 10.00
CA ALA A 43 0.17 0.80 9.45
C ALA A 43 1.08 0.26 10.56
N GLY A 44 2.01 -0.62 10.21
CA GLY A 44 3.03 -1.16 11.10
C GLY A 44 2.47 -1.82 12.36
N GLY A 45 3.13 -1.65 13.50
CA GLY A 45 2.72 -2.29 14.76
C GLY A 45 1.27 -1.99 15.18
N GLY A 46 0.77 -0.79 14.89
CA GLY A 46 -0.63 -0.42 15.13
C GLY A 46 -1.62 -1.23 14.29
N ALA A 47 -1.29 -1.47 13.01
CA ALA A 47 -2.10 -2.33 12.15
C ALA A 47 -2.12 -3.78 12.63
N ALA A 48 -0.96 -4.33 12.99
CA ALA A 48 -0.86 -5.69 13.52
C ALA A 48 -1.73 -5.86 14.79
N LYS A 49 -1.68 -4.88 15.71
CA LYS A 49 -2.51 -4.90 16.92
C LYS A 49 -3.99 -4.74 16.60
N PHE A 50 -4.37 -3.78 15.74
CA PHE A 50 -5.77 -3.58 15.34
C PHE A 50 -6.39 -4.85 14.75
N ILE A 51 -5.68 -5.54 13.85
CA ILE A 51 -6.16 -6.79 13.24
C ILE A 51 -6.42 -7.87 14.30
N ARG A 52 -5.48 -8.06 15.24
CA ARG A 52 -5.65 -9.04 16.33
C ARG A 52 -6.80 -8.66 17.25
N ASP A 53 -6.91 -7.39 17.62
CA ASP A 53 -7.97 -6.91 18.51
C ASP A 53 -9.34 -7.01 17.83
N TYR A 54 -9.44 -6.73 16.52
CA TYR A 54 -10.64 -6.91 15.72
C TYR A 54 -11.12 -8.36 15.69
N ALA A 55 -10.18 -9.30 15.54
CA ALA A 55 -10.49 -10.73 15.63
C ALA A 55 -10.88 -11.15 17.06
N ALA A 56 -10.16 -10.66 18.08
CA ALA A 56 -10.43 -10.97 19.49
C ALA A 56 -11.79 -10.41 19.97
N ALA A 57 -12.23 -9.28 19.41
CA ALA A 57 -13.58 -8.73 19.60
C ALA A 57 -14.68 -9.57 18.91
N GLY A 58 -14.31 -10.64 18.20
CA GLY A 58 -15.24 -11.52 17.52
C GLY A 58 -15.91 -10.91 16.29
N LEU A 59 -15.30 -9.87 15.70
CA LEU A 59 -15.79 -9.18 14.51
C LEU A 59 -15.31 -9.84 13.22
N LYS A 60 -14.14 -10.49 13.25
CA LYS A 60 -13.64 -11.30 12.12
C LYS A 60 -14.68 -12.35 11.72
N GLY A 61 -15.01 -12.39 10.43
CA GLY A 61 -16.00 -13.31 9.86
C GLY A 61 -17.47 -12.88 10.04
N LYS A 62 -17.74 -11.83 10.83
CA LYS A 62 -19.08 -11.22 10.95
C LYS A 62 -19.19 -9.91 10.20
N ILE A 63 -18.18 -9.06 10.32
CA ILE A 63 -18.08 -7.78 9.64
C ILE A 63 -16.78 -7.78 8.84
N PRO A 64 -16.84 -7.87 7.50
CA PRO A 64 -15.68 -7.80 6.63
C PRO A 64 -14.82 -6.56 6.90
N LEU A 65 -13.50 -6.76 6.97
CA LEU A 65 -12.54 -5.70 7.15
C LEU A 65 -11.84 -5.40 5.82
N TYR A 66 -12.04 -4.18 5.34
CA TYR A 66 -11.39 -3.60 4.18
C TYR A 66 -10.40 -2.52 4.61
N GLY A 67 -9.47 -2.17 3.73
CA GLY A 67 -8.60 -1.03 4.00
C GLY A 67 -7.67 -0.68 2.85
N SER A 68 -6.89 0.38 3.06
CA SER A 68 -5.66 0.53 2.29
C SER A 68 -4.74 -0.67 2.57
N GLY A 69 -3.90 -1.05 1.62
CA GLY A 69 -2.92 -2.12 1.83
C GLY A 69 -2.00 -1.91 3.02
N PHE A 70 -1.74 -0.67 3.46
CA PHE A 70 -0.88 -0.38 4.60
C PHE A 70 -1.32 -1.12 5.89
N LEU A 71 -2.61 -1.48 5.97
CA LEU A 71 -3.17 -2.30 7.04
C LEU A 71 -2.53 -3.70 7.13
N THR A 72 -2.05 -4.25 6.02
CA THR A 72 -1.55 -5.63 5.92
C THR A 72 -0.10 -5.72 5.43
N GLU A 73 0.53 -4.63 5.02
CA GLU A 73 1.95 -4.59 4.60
C GLU A 73 2.90 -4.78 5.79
N GLY A 74 3.81 -5.76 5.70
CA GLY A 74 4.89 -5.99 6.68
C GLY A 74 4.43 -6.55 8.03
N VAL A 75 3.14 -6.86 8.20
CA VAL A 75 2.56 -7.21 9.51
C VAL A 75 1.92 -8.60 9.60
N LEU A 76 1.86 -9.34 8.49
CA LEU A 76 1.12 -10.61 8.43
C LEU A 76 1.63 -11.67 9.39
N ASP A 77 2.94 -11.75 9.63
CA ASP A 77 3.49 -12.67 10.64
C ASP A 77 3.05 -12.31 12.06
N ALA A 78 2.99 -11.01 12.39
CA ALA A 78 2.59 -10.52 13.71
C ALA A 78 1.07 -10.58 13.91
N ALA A 79 0.29 -10.41 12.84
CA ALA A 79 -1.16 -10.54 12.87
C ALA A 79 -1.60 -12.02 12.90
N GLY A 80 -0.82 -12.90 12.27
CA GLY A 80 -1.11 -14.33 12.19
C GLY A 80 -2.47 -14.62 11.53
N PRO A 81 -3.17 -15.68 11.95
CA PRO A 81 -4.47 -16.05 11.37
C PRO A 81 -5.55 -14.98 11.50
N ALA A 82 -5.38 -13.95 12.34
CA ALA A 82 -6.34 -12.86 12.45
C ALA A 82 -6.45 -12.05 11.15
N ALA A 83 -5.39 -12.01 10.33
CA ALA A 83 -5.37 -11.26 9.09
C ALA A 83 -6.07 -11.97 7.92
N ASP A 84 -6.26 -13.29 7.98
CA ASP A 84 -6.80 -14.05 6.86
C ASP A 84 -8.17 -13.53 6.42
N GLY A 85 -8.33 -13.28 5.12
CA GLY A 85 -9.55 -12.77 4.52
C GLY A 85 -9.69 -11.24 4.54
N ILE A 86 -8.77 -10.49 5.15
CA ILE A 86 -8.76 -9.03 5.02
C ILE A 86 -8.54 -8.66 3.55
N ILE A 87 -9.36 -7.75 3.03
CA ILE A 87 -9.28 -7.27 1.66
C ILE A 87 -8.70 -5.86 1.65
N THR A 88 -7.67 -5.62 0.84
CA THR A 88 -7.06 -4.31 0.73
C THR A 88 -6.83 -3.87 -0.69
N THR A 89 -6.74 -2.56 -0.92
CA THR A 89 -6.26 -2.00 -2.18
C THR A 89 -4.87 -1.42 -2.03
N MET A 90 -3.94 -1.81 -2.91
CA MET A 90 -2.55 -1.34 -2.88
C MET A 90 -1.90 -1.39 -4.27
N HIS A 91 -0.86 -0.58 -4.46
CA HIS A 91 -0.08 -0.53 -5.69
C HIS A 91 1.01 -1.61 -5.80
N TYR A 92 1.02 -2.61 -4.91
CA TYR A 92 1.92 -3.76 -4.93
C TYR A 92 1.23 -4.97 -4.28
N SER A 93 1.65 -6.18 -4.65
CA SER A 93 1.22 -7.44 -4.03
C SER A 93 2.37 -8.43 -4.05
N ASP A 94 2.43 -9.24 -2.99
CA ASP A 94 3.39 -10.36 -2.88
C ASP A 94 3.31 -11.30 -4.07
N SER A 95 2.07 -11.55 -4.53
CA SER A 95 1.73 -12.52 -5.57
C SER A 95 1.84 -12.01 -7.02
N LEU A 96 2.39 -10.80 -7.25
CA LEU A 96 2.59 -10.32 -8.63
C LEU A 96 3.54 -11.26 -9.38
N ASP A 97 3.00 -12.00 -10.33
CA ASP A 97 3.73 -13.01 -11.09
C ASP A 97 4.50 -12.39 -12.26
N THR A 98 5.60 -11.71 -11.93
CA THR A 98 6.52 -11.15 -12.92
C THR A 98 7.95 -11.58 -12.60
N PRO A 99 8.82 -11.80 -13.62
CA PRO A 99 10.22 -12.12 -13.39
C PRO A 99 10.94 -11.07 -12.53
N ARG A 100 10.55 -9.79 -12.66
CA ARG A 100 11.11 -8.68 -11.88
C ARG A 100 10.77 -8.80 -10.40
N ASN A 101 9.51 -9.06 -10.07
CA ASN A 101 9.07 -9.24 -8.69
C ASN A 101 9.69 -10.50 -8.07
N GLN A 102 9.64 -11.63 -8.77
CA GLN A 102 10.24 -12.88 -8.28
C GLN A 102 11.73 -12.72 -7.96
N LYS A 103 12.49 -12.07 -8.86
CA LYS A 103 13.91 -11.77 -8.63
C LYS A 103 14.11 -10.84 -7.43
N PHE A 104 13.33 -9.76 -7.34
CA PHE A 104 13.43 -8.81 -6.23
C PHE A 104 13.17 -9.49 -4.88
N ARG A 105 12.08 -10.26 -4.77
CA ARG A 105 11.72 -10.99 -3.55
C ARG A 105 12.80 -12.00 -3.15
N LEU A 106 13.34 -12.75 -4.13
CA LEU A 106 14.43 -13.70 -3.87
C LEU A 106 15.69 -13.01 -3.34
N GLU A 107 16.14 -11.93 -3.99
CA GLU A 107 17.36 -11.23 -3.58
C GLU A 107 17.18 -10.50 -2.24
N TYR A 108 15.99 -9.93 -2.00
CA TYR A 108 15.66 -9.32 -0.72
C TYR A 108 15.68 -10.36 0.41
N ALA A 109 15.06 -11.53 0.20
CA ALA A 109 15.05 -12.62 1.19
C ALA A 109 16.46 -13.13 1.50
N LYS A 110 17.35 -13.23 0.49
CA LYS A 110 18.76 -13.58 0.71
C LYS A 110 19.50 -12.54 1.55
N ALA A 111 19.28 -11.26 1.28
CA ALA A 111 19.98 -10.16 1.94
C ALA A 111 19.49 -9.92 3.38
N PHE A 112 18.18 -9.96 3.60
CA PHE A 112 17.55 -9.51 4.85
C PHE A 112 16.89 -10.62 5.67
N ARG A 113 16.81 -11.84 5.14
CA ARG A 113 16.16 -13.00 5.78
C ARG A 113 14.67 -12.76 6.11
N SER A 114 14.01 -11.91 5.33
CA SER A 114 12.58 -11.61 5.39
C SER A 114 12.03 -11.38 3.98
N GLN A 115 10.72 -11.45 3.80
CA GLN A 115 10.09 -11.07 2.52
C GLN A 115 9.93 -9.55 2.46
N PRO A 116 10.07 -8.92 1.28
CA PRO A 116 9.81 -7.50 1.14
C PRO A 116 8.31 -7.20 1.13
N ASP A 117 7.97 -5.98 1.52
CA ASP A 117 6.63 -5.39 1.41
C ASP A 117 6.67 -4.17 0.47
N VAL A 118 5.56 -3.43 0.39
CA VAL A 118 5.48 -2.22 -0.43
C VAL A 118 6.52 -1.16 -0.05
N TYR A 119 6.90 -1.05 1.22
CA TYR A 119 7.86 -0.03 1.67
C TYR A 119 9.27 -0.36 1.13
N ALA A 120 9.63 -1.64 1.11
CA ALA A 120 10.85 -2.10 0.45
C ALA A 120 10.83 -1.84 -1.06
N VAL A 121 9.68 -2.05 -1.72
CA VAL A 121 9.52 -1.72 -3.15
C VAL A 121 9.67 -0.22 -3.41
N GLN A 122 9.08 0.63 -2.57
CA GLN A 122 9.21 2.10 -2.68
C GLN A 122 10.67 2.55 -2.52
N GLY A 123 11.41 1.96 -1.58
CA GLY A 123 12.84 2.23 -1.43
C GLY A 123 13.66 1.77 -2.63
N TYR A 124 13.37 0.57 -3.15
CA TYR A 124 14.00 0.03 -4.35
C TYR A 124 13.77 0.92 -5.58
N ASP A 125 12.54 1.35 -5.78
CA ASP A 125 12.12 2.25 -6.85
C ASP A 125 12.81 3.62 -6.75
N THR A 126 12.97 4.14 -5.54
CA THR A 126 13.72 5.39 -5.30
C THR A 126 15.18 5.23 -5.73
N GLY A 127 15.80 4.09 -5.41
CA GLY A 127 17.16 3.77 -5.87
C GLY A 127 17.26 3.72 -7.40
N LEU A 128 16.31 3.08 -8.07
CA LEU A 128 16.27 3.03 -9.54
C LEU A 128 16.18 4.44 -10.14
N LEU A 129 15.31 5.27 -9.61
CA LEU A 129 15.12 6.65 -10.07
C LEU A 129 16.40 7.48 -9.92
N LEU A 130 17.04 7.42 -8.74
CA LEU A 130 18.28 8.14 -8.47
C LEU A 130 19.44 7.68 -9.37
N VAL A 131 19.56 6.37 -9.63
CA VAL A 131 20.56 5.81 -10.55
C VAL A 131 20.32 6.29 -11.97
N GLN A 132 19.06 6.32 -12.44
CA GLN A 132 18.74 6.87 -13.76
C GLN A 132 19.10 8.36 -13.88
N GLY A 133 18.76 9.15 -12.85
CA GLY A 133 19.12 10.57 -12.77
C GLY A 133 20.65 10.79 -12.83
N ALA A 134 21.40 10.06 -12.01
CA ALA A 134 22.86 10.15 -11.96
C ALA A 134 23.53 9.73 -13.28
N ASN A 135 23.05 8.65 -13.91
CA ASN A 135 23.57 8.18 -15.19
C ASN A 135 23.36 9.19 -16.32
N ALA A 136 22.20 9.88 -16.33
CA ALA A 136 21.89 10.88 -17.36
C ALA A 136 22.86 12.07 -17.36
N VAL A 137 23.44 12.39 -16.20
CA VAL A 137 24.44 13.45 -16.04
C VAL A 137 25.86 12.89 -15.87
N LYS A 138 26.08 11.60 -16.14
CA LYS A 138 27.38 10.92 -15.99
C LYS A 138 28.02 11.14 -14.61
N GLY A 139 27.20 11.23 -13.57
CA GLY A 139 27.63 11.46 -12.19
C GLY A 139 27.76 12.93 -11.76
N ASP A 140 27.58 13.91 -12.65
CA ASP A 140 27.58 15.33 -12.28
C ASP A 140 26.24 15.75 -11.63
N LEU A 141 26.07 15.39 -10.36
CA LEU A 141 24.87 15.73 -9.59
C LEU A 141 24.72 17.23 -9.30
N ALA A 142 25.74 18.04 -9.58
CA ALA A 142 25.63 19.50 -9.47
C ALA A 142 24.77 20.09 -10.61
N SER A 143 24.64 19.38 -11.73
CA SER A 143 23.74 19.72 -12.85
C SER A 143 22.26 19.44 -12.51
N LYS A 144 21.76 20.04 -11.42
CA LYS A 144 20.44 19.76 -10.82
C LYS A 144 19.29 19.79 -11.83
N ALA A 145 19.24 20.80 -12.70
CA ALA A 145 18.17 20.92 -13.69
C ALA A 145 18.15 19.72 -14.66
N ALA A 146 19.32 19.22 -15.07
CA ALA A 146 19.42 18.04 -15.92
C ALA A 146 19.06 16.75 -15.16
N VAL A 147 19.46 16.65 -13.89
CA VAL A 147 19.09 15.52 -13.02
C VAL A 147 17.57 15.45 -12.84
N TYR A 148 16.92 16.56 -12.49
CA TYR A 148 15.47 16.62 -12.29
C TYR A 148 14.72 16.29 -13.56
N LYS A 149 15.07 16.93 -14.68
CA LYS A 149 14.45 16.65 -15.99
C LYS A 149 14.55 15.16 -16.38
N SER A 150 15.66 14.51 -16.06
CA SER A 150 15.83 13.07 -16.30
C SER A 150 14.87 12.24 -15.44
N MET A 151 14.79 12.53 -14.14
CA MET A 151 13.91 11.81 -13.20
C MET A 151 12.43 12.03 -13.51
N GLU A 152 12.03 13.23 -13.92
CA GLU A 152 10.66 13.57 -14.32
C GLU A 152 10.19 12.76 -15.54
N GLY A 153 11.11 12.51 -16.49
CA GLY A 153 10.86 11.69 -17.68
C GLY A 153 11.09 10.19 -17.50
N ALA A 154 11.48 9.74 -16.31
CA ALA A 154 11.90 8.37 -16.08
C ALA A 154 10.74 7.36 -16.18
N VAL A 155 11.06 6.19 -16.74
CA VAL A 155 10.23 4.99 -16.60
C VAL A 155 10.95 4.04 -15.66
N ILE A 156 10.27 3.65 -14.58
CA ILE A 156 10.82 2.76 -13.57
C ILE A 156 10.32 1.34 -13.81
N ASP A 157 11.25 0.40 -14.04
CA ASP A 157 10.97 -1.04 -14.12
C ASP A 157 11.00 -1.66 -12.71
N SER A 158 9.87 -1.49 -12.02
CA SER A 158 9.69 -1.85 -10.61
C SER A 158 9.20 -3.29 -10.43
N PRO A 159 9.46 -3.93 -9.26
CA PRO A 159 8.75 -5.12 -8.81
C PRO A 159 7.22 -5.01 -8.89
N ARG A 160 6.65 -3.80 -8.79
CA ARG A 160 5.20 -3.57 -8.90
C ARG A 160 4.67 -3.43 -10.34
N GLY A 161 5.55 -3.57 -11.32
CA GLY A 161 5.29 -3.27 -12.73
C GLY A 161 5.84 -1.90 -13.13
N LYS A 162 5.91 -1.67 -14.45
CA LYS A 162 6.43 -0.42 -14.99
C LYS A 162 5.53 0.75 -14.63
N TRP A 163 6.12 1.84 -14.17
CA TRP A 163 5.41 3.08 -13.89
C TRP A 163 6.23 4.30 -14.33
N LYS A 164 5.55 5.43 -14.51
CA LYS A 164 6.16 6.73 -14.80
C LYS A 164 5.54 7.79 -13.89
N MET A 165 6.19 8.95 -13.77
CA MET A 165 5.61 10.07 -13.03
C MET A 165 4.46 10.74 -13.80
N SER A 166 3.50 11.27 -13.06
CA SER A 166 2.58 12.30 -13.51
C SER A 166 3.31 13.64 -13.62
N PRO A 167 2.71 14.65 -14.27
CA PRO A 167 3.23 16.02 -14.23
C PRO A 167 3.40 16.59 -12.82
N SER A 168 2.67 16.07 -11.81
CA SER A 168 2.81 16.42 -10.40
C SER A 168 3.82 15.55 -9.63
N HIS A 169 4.64 14.78 -10.35
CA HIS A 169 5.71 13.91 -9.81
C HIS A 169 5.20 12.74 -8.96
N ASN A 170 3.94 12.33 -9.13
CA ASN A 170 3.38 11.16 -8.46
C ASN A 170 3.39 9.94 -9.40
N PRO A 171 3.64 8.70 -8.94
CA PRO A 171 3.59 7.53 -9.82
C PRO A 171 2.21 7.31 -10.44
N ILE A 172 2.18 7.12 -11.76
CA ILE A 172 1.03 6.59 -12.51
C ILE A 172 1.17 5.07 -12.52
N GLN A 173 0.28 4.37 -11.81
CA GLN A 173 0.49 2.96 -11.47
C GLN A 173 -0.83 2.20 -11.29
N ASP A 174 -0.77 0.88 -11.45
CA ASP A 174 -1.90 0.00 -11.16
C ASP A 174 -2.15 -0.05 -9.64
N ILE A 175 -3.43 -0.09 -9.26
CA ILE A 175 -3.90 -0.42 -7.91
C ILE A 175 -4.58 -1.78 -7.99
N TYR A 176 -4.11 -2.72 -7.20
CA TYR A 176 -4.65 -4.08 -7.11
C TYR A 176 -5.63 -4.15 -5.94
N ILE A 177 -6.70 -4.92 -6.11
CA ILE A 177 -7.48 -5.45 -4.99
C ILE A 177 -6.86 -6.80 -4.59
N ARG A 178 -6.67 -6.98 -3.29
CA ARG A 178 -5.90 -8.09 -2.74
C ARG A 178 -6.60 -8.67 -1.53
N GLN A 179 -6.40 -9.96 -1.30
CA GLN A 179 -6.88 -10.66 -0.13
C GLN A 179 -5.71 -11.31 0.59
N VAL A 180 -5.69 -11.20 1.92
CA VAL A 180 -4.72 -11.94 2.74
C VAL A 180 -5.08 -13.42 2.71
N GLU A 181 -4.14 -14.24 2.25
CA GLU A 181 -4.22 -15.70 2.26
C GLU A 181 -2.83 -16.29 2.47
N ASN A 182 -2.68 -17.22 3.42
CA ASN A 182 -1.42 -17.91 3.71
C ASN A 182 -0.24 -16.95 3.96
N LYS A 183 -0.48 -15.89 4.74
CA LYS A 183 0.50 -14.84 5.06
C LYS A 183 1.04 -14.07 3.84
N GLU A 184 0.28 -14.02 2.74
CA GLU A 184 0.57 -13.18 1.59
C GLU A 184 -0.63 -12.31 1.24
N ASN A 185 -0.36 -11.11 0.75
CA ASN A 185 -1.39 -10.29 0.10
C ASN A 185 -1.53 -10.75 -1.35
N LYS A 186 -2.49 -11.62 -1.65
CA LYS A 186 -2.71 -12.15 -3.00
C LYS A 186 -3.58 -11.24 -3.84
N VAL A 187 -3.19 -10.99 -5.09
CA VAL A 187 -4.02 -10.26 -6.06
C VAL A 187 -5.27 -11.07 -6.36
N ILE A 188 -6.44 -10.45 -6.20
CA ILE A 188 -7.73 -10.99 -6.63
C ILE A 188 -8.35 -10.18 -7.76
N GLY A 189 -7.71 -9.09 -8.16
CA GLY A 189 -8.12 -8.26 -9.29
C GLY A 189 -7.35 -6.95 -9.37
N VAL A 190 -7.67 -6.16 -10.39
CA VAL A 190 -7.14 -4.81 -10.57
C VAL A 190 -8.25 -3.81 -10.25
N ALA A 191 -8.07 -3.03 -9.18
CA ALA A 191 -9.04 -2.02 -8.75
C ALA A 191 -8.98 -0.77 -9.63
N ALA A 192 -7.79 -0.36 -10.06
CA ALA A 192 -7.59 0.72 -11.02
C ALA A 192 -6.34 0.46 -11.86
N LYS A 193 -6.45 0.63 -13.18
CA LYS A 193 -5.31 0.56 -14.10
C LYS A 193 -4.69 1.94 -14.27
N ALA A 194 -3.35 2.03 -14.21
CA ALA A 194 -2.59 3.25 -14.44
C ALA A 194 -3.20 4.49 -13.77
N LEU A 195 -3.58 4.35 -12.49
CA LEU A 195 -4.18 5.43 -11.71
C LEU A 195 -3.17 6.57 -11.60
N ALA A 196 -3.59 7.75 -12.06
CA ALA A 196 -2.85 8.98 -11.92
C ALA A 196 -3.52 9.87 -10.87
N ASP A 197 -2.70 10.56 -10.07
CA ASP A 197 -3.21 11.68 -9.27
C ASP A 197 -3.66 12.82 -10.19
N SER A 198 -4.74 13.48 -9.80
CA SER A 198 -5.29 14.66 -10.48
C SER A 198 -4.31 15.84 -10.50
N GLY A 199 -3.38 15.91 -9.54
CA GLY A 199 -2.50 17.06 -9.36
C GLY A 199 -3.25 18.33 -8.95
N ALA A 200 -4.49 18.21 -8.44
CA ALA A 200 -5.29 19.35 -8.04
C ALA A 200 -4.54 20.21 -7.00
N GLY A 201 -4.40 21.50 -7.30
CA GLY A 201 -3.65 22.44 -6.46
C GLY A 201 -2.13 22.45 -6.68
N CYS A 202 -1.59 21.52 -7.47
CA CYS A 202 -0.18 21.55 -7.88
C CYS A 202 0.05 22.71 -8.86
N LYS A 203 0.92 23.64 -8.45
CA LYS A 203 1.43 24.72 -9.32
C LYS A 203 2.89 24.43 -9.58
N MET A 204 3.18 23.84 -10.72
CA MET A 204 4.56 23.64 -11.17
C MET A 204 5.17 25.02 -11.44
N ALA A 205 6.30 25.30 -10.79
CA ALA A 205 7.05 26.55 -10.92
C ALA A 205 7.96 26.53 -12.15
#